data_AF-A0A3D1TII4-F1
#
_entry.id   AF-A0A3D1TII4-F1
#
_cell.length_a   1.000
_cell.length_b   1.000
_cell.length_c   1.000
_cell.angle_alpha   90.00
_cell.angle_beta   90.00
_cell.angle_gamma   90.00
#
_symmetry.space_group_name_H-M   'P 1'
#
loop_
_entity.id
_entity.type
_entity.pdbx_description
1 polymer ?
#
loop_
_entity_poly.entity_id
_entity_poly.type
_entity_poly.pdbx_seq_one_letter_code
_entity_poly.pdbx_strand_id
1 'polypeptide(L)' 'VQDAWNRGQPVTVHGWIYDISDGLLRDLNVCLQSLQELQAIQNQA' A
#
# COMPACT_ATOMS: atom_id res chain seq x y z
N VAL A 1 -10.09 5.50 0.57
CA VAL A 1 -8.90 5.34 1.45
C VAL A 1 -8.38 6.69 1.94
N GLN A 2 -8.13 7.66 1.06
CA GLN A 2 -7.65 9.00 1.47
C GLN A 2 -8.61 9.69 2.45
N ASP A 3 -9.92 9.69 2.19
CA ASP A 3 -10.90 10.25 3.13
C ASP A 3 -10.95 9.53 4.49
N ALA A 4 -10.58 8.24 4.52
CA ALA A 4 -10.51 7.46 5.76
C ALA A 4 -9.30 7.90 6.59
N TRP A 5 -8.15 8.06 5.95
CA TRP A 5 -6.97 8.66 6.58
C TRP A 5 -7.23 10.10 7.04
N ASN A 6 -7.87 10.93 6.21
CA ASN A 6 -8.18 12.33 6.54
C ASN A 6 -9.09 12.48 7.77
N ARG A 7 -10.01 11.54 8.01
CA ARG A 7 -10.86 11.52 9.21
C ARG A 7 -10.25 10.75 10.40
N GLY A 8 -8.99 10.32 10.31
CA GLY A 8 -8.30 9.58 11.37
C GLY A 8 -8.79 8.13 11.56
N GLN A 9 -9.48 7.56 10.57
CA GLN A 9 -9.88 6.14 10.64
C GLN A 9 -8.65 5.25 10.41
N PRO A 10 -8.38 4.27 11.31
CA PRO A 10 -7.26 3.36 11.14
C PRO A 10 -7.54 2.40 9.97
N VAL A 11 -6.83 2.59 8.86
CA VAL A 11 -6.87 1.71 7.69
C VAL A 11 -5.47 1.57 7.11
N THR A 12 -5.11 0.35 6.72
CA THR A 12 -3.78 0.01 6.18
C THR A 12 -3.95 -0.58 4.79
N VAL A 13 -3.08 -0.17 3.85
CA VAL A 13 -3.00 -0.72 2.50
C VAL A 13 -1.77 -1.62 2.40
N HIS A 14 -1.96 -2.84 1.91
CA HIS A 14 -0.90 -3.82 1.64
C HIS A 14 -0.80 -4.08 0.13
N GLY A 15 0.42 -4.24 -0.37
CA GLY A 15 0.69 -4.49 -1.79
C GLY A 15 1.29 -5.86 -2.01
N TRP A 16 0.57 -6.74 -2.72
CA TRP A 16 1.04 -8.07 -3.12
C TRP A 16 0.95 -8.23 -4.63
N ILE A 17 1.82 -9.05 -5.20
CA ILE A 17 1.77 -9.47 -6.61
C ILE A 17 1.76 -10.99 -6.68
N TYR A 18 1.26 -11.56 -7.77
CA TYR A 18 1.43 -12.99 -8.04
C TYR A 18 1.71 -13.18 -9.53
N ASP A 19 2.44 -14.25 -9.85
CA ASP A 19 2.67 -14.65 -11.24
C ASP A 19 1.49 -15.50 -11.71
N ILE A 20 1.01 -15.23 -12.93
CA ILE A 20 -0.09 -15.99 -13.53
C ILE A 20 0.36 -17.43 -13.86
N SER A 21 1.66 -17.63 -14.11
CA SER A 21 2.21 -18.92 -14.52
C SER A 21 2.34 -19.91 -13.36
N ASP A 22 2.67 -19.46 -12.15
CA ASP A 22 2.89 -20.32 -10.98
C ASP A 22 1.93 -20.06 -9.80
N GLY A 23 1.17 -18.97 -9.84
CA GLY A 23 0.22 -18.59 -8.78
C GLY A 23 0.88 -18.18 -7.46
N LEU A 24 2.21 -18.05 -7.41
CA LEU A 24 2.92 -17.72 -6.18
C LEU A 24 2.76 -16.24 -5.84
N LEU A 25 2.15 -16.01 -4.68
CA LEU A 25 2.02 -14.70 -4.09
C LEU A 25 3.37 -14.20 -3.54
N ARG A 26 3.70 -12.96 -3.84
CA ARG A 26 4.90 -12.26 -3.38
C ARG A 26 4.47 -10.96 -2.72
N ASP A 27 4.96 -10.74 -1.51
CA ASP A 27 4.74 -9.49 -0.78
C ASP A 27 5.70 -8.42 -1.32
N LEU A 28 5.20 -7.22 -1.62
CA LEU A 28 6.01 -6.08 -2.05
C LEU A 28 6.63 -5.30 -0.86
N ASN A 29 6.38 -5.76 0.37
CA ASN A 29 6.72 -5.07 1.61
C ASN A 29 6.15 -3.65 1.67
N VAL A 30 4.97 -3.44 1.07
CA VAL A 30 4.24 -2.17 1.09
C VAL A 30 3.22 -2.23 2.21
N CYS A 31 3.33 -1.30 3.15
CA CYS A 31 2.39 -1.10 4.25
C CYS A 31 2.17 0.41 4.39
N LEU A 32 0.99 0.90 3.98
CA LEU A 32 0.67 2.32 4.00
C LEU A 32 -0.51 2.61 4.93
N GLN A 33 -0.30 3.50 5.89
CA GLN A 33 -1.29 3.88 6.91
C GLN A 33 -1.70 5.35 6.84
N SER A 34 -1.05 6.15 5.98
CA SER A 34 -1.30 7.58 5.89
C SER A 34 -1.03 8.16 4.51
N LEU A 35 -1.55 9.38 4.27
CA LEU A 35 -1.28 10.14 3.06
C LEU A 35 0.20 10.53 2.95
N GLN A 36 0.86 10.80 4.08
CA GLN A 36 2.28 11.13 4.16
C GLN A 36 3.16 9.97 3.67
N GLU A 37 2.88 8.74 4.11
CA GLU A 37 3.64 7.56 3.65
C GLU A 37 3.45 7.33 2.15
N LEU A 38 2.23 7.53 1.63
CA LEU A 38 1.96 7.41 0.20
C LEU A 38 2.74 8.46 -0.62
N GLN A 39 2.81 9.70 -0.15
CA GLN A 39 3.60 10.77 -0.79
C GLN A 39 5.10 10.45 -0.77
N ALA A 40 5.61 9.86 0.32
CA ALA A 40 7.02 9.49 0.43
C ALA A 40 7.43 8.46 -0.65
N ILE A 41 6.57 7.47 -0.95
CA ILE A 41 6.82 6.48 -2.01
C ILE A 41 6.72 7.11 -3.40
N GLN A 42 5.72 7.97 -3.65
CA GLN A 42 5.58 8.63 -4.96
C GLN A 42 6.78 9.51 -5.34
N ASN A 43 7.43 10.12 -4.35
CA ASN A 43 8.60 10.97 -4.57
C ASN A 43 9.91 10.18 -4.77
N GLN A 44 9.89 8.86 -4.58
CA GLN A 44 11.04 7.96 -4.77
C GLN A 44 11.05 7.27 -6.14
N ALA A 45 10.04 7.51 -6.98
CA ALA A 45 9.88 6.96 -8.34
C ALA A 45 10.08 8.05 -9.40
#